data_AF-A0A8B6HCG0-F1
#
_entry.id   AF-A0A8B6HCG0-F1
#
_cell.length_a   1.000
_cell.length_b   1.000
_cell.length_c   1.000
_cell.angle_alpha   90.00
_cell.angle_beta   90.00
_cell.angle_gamma   90.00
#
_symmetry.space_group_name_H-M   'P 1'
#
loop_
_entity.id
_entity.type
_entity.pdbx_description
1 polymer ?
#
loop_
_entity_poly.entity_id
_entity_poly.type
_entity_poly.pdbx_seq_one_letter_code
_entity_poly.pdbx_strand_id
1 'polypeptide(L)'
;MSKLDSSNPNESFNNTVRSKAPKDKHYSESGSLAHRLSAAVCQKNEGYKYVAQVHEELGLSPGIATTVTAAIRDKDVNRKRTVAKTKEFKLQRLKLKSQRSSETRSHEIREGDTYCSNVIADAQEPDLTVIPGPSEDNCEHIEKVVFYDLETTGLSRDKVQLHKSLQFVRNRNLTDTQLLLKKF
;
A
#
# COMPACT_ATOMS: atom_id res chain seq x y z
N MET A 1 0.33 10.58 -28.98
CA MET A 1 1.04 9.43 -28.37
C MET A 1 1.90 9.93 -27.23
N SER A 2 1.50 9.66 -25.98
CA SER A 2 2.25 10.08 -24.79
C SER A 2 3.53 9.25 -24.66
N LYS A 3 4.67 9.94 -24.75
CA LYS A 3 6.00 9.37 -24.55
C LYS A 3 6.15 9.04 -23.06
N LEU A 4 5.76 7.82 -22.67
CA LEU A 4 5.92 7.29 -21.31
C LEU A 4 7.40 6.89 -21.07
N ASP A 5 8.28 7.88 -21.15
CA ASP A 5 9.64 7.84 -20.61
C ASP A 5 9.50 8.47 -19.20
N SER A 6 9.96 7.91 -18.09
CA SER A 6 10.99 6.94 -17.82
C SER A 6 10.77 6.47 -16.38
N SER A 7 11.24 5.27 -16.02
CA SER A 7 11.68 5.06 -14.63
C SER A 7 12.82 6.06 -14.43
N ASN A 8 12.68 7.01 -13.50
CA ASN A 8 13.69 8.03 -13.27
C ASN A 8 15.09 7.34 -13.24
N PRO A 9 16.06 7.73 -14.10
CA PRO A 9 17.36 7.06 -14.17
C PRO A 9 18.05 6.96 -12.79
N ASN A 10 17.73 7.91 -11.91
CA ASN A 10 18.27 8.00 -10.57
C ASN A 10 17.45 7.28 -9.49
N GLU A 11 16.37 6.58 -9.84
CA GLU A 11 15.51 5.89 -8.87
C GLU A 11 16.30 4.90 -8.01
N SER A 12 17.25 4.19 -8.64
CA SER A 12 18.13 3.26 -7.93
C SER A 12 19.02 3.95 -6.87
N PHE A 13 19.50 5.16 -7.14
CA PHE A 13 20.28 5.94 -6.18
C PHE A 13 19.38 6.55 -5.10
N ASN A 14 18.20 7.06 -5.47
CA ASN A 14 17.21 7.57 -4.51
C ASN A 14 16.84 6.48 -3.50
N ASN A 15 16.73 5.22 -3.93
CA ASN A 15 16.51 4.10 -3.03
C ASN A 15 17.69 3.86 -2.08
N THR A 16 18.93 4.00 -2.57
CA THR A 16 20.13 3.93 -1.72
C THR A 16 20.15 5.07 -0.69
N VAL A 17 19.91 6.32 -1.11
CA VAL A 17 19.81 7.48 -0.22
C VAL A 17 18.75 7.26 0.84
N ARG A 18 17.55 6.81 0.44
CA ARG A 18 16.46 6.49 1.36
C ARG A 18 16.87 5.46 2.42
N SER A 19 17.67 4.46 2.07
CA SER A 19 18.14 3.45 3.02
C SER A 19 19.21 3.96 4.00
N LYS A 20 20.00 4.97 3.60
CA LYS A 20 21.06 5.55 4.45
C LYS A 20 20.56 6.71 5.31
N ALA A 21 19.65 7.51 4.78
CA ALA A 21 19.06 8.69 5.43
C ALA A 21 17.53 8.66 5.23
N PRO A 22 16.81 7.80 5.95
CA PRO A 22 15.36 7.76 5.84
C PRO A 22 14.74 9.01 6.47
N LYS A 23 13.64 9.49 5.87
CA LYS A 23 12.98 10.76 6.24
C LYS A 23 12.26 10.73 7.60
N ASP A 24 12.03 9.53 8.13
CA ASP A 24 11.43 9.31 9.45
C ASP A 24 12.40 9.62 10.60
N LYS A 25 13.68 9.84 10.29
CA LYS A 25 14.73 10.11 11.28
C LYS A 25 15.34 11.48 11.04
N HIS A 26 15.63 12.17 12.14
CA HIS A 26 16.30 13.46 12.12
C HIS A 26 17.82 13.29 12.06
N TYR A 27 18.48 13.88 11.05
CA TYR A 27 19.94 13.84 10.87
C TYR A 27 20.58 15.22 10.65
N SER A 28 19.78 16.29 10.71
CA SER A 28 20.16 17.64 10.27
C SER A 28 20.98 18.41 11.31
N GLU A 29 20.90 18.02 12.59
CA GLU A 29 21.58 18.68 13.72
C GLU A 29 23.10 18.50 13.74
N SER A 30 23.69 17.66 12.88
CA SER A 30 25.14 17.42 12.84
C SER A 30 25.63 17.05 11.43
N GLY A 31 26.95 16.80 11.29
CA GLY A 31 27.55 16.24 10.08
C GLY A 31 27.04 14.84 9.68
N SER A 32 26.16 14.21 10.48
CA SER A 32 25.60 12.88 10.22
C SER A 32 24.91 12.78 8.85
N LEU A 33 24.14 13.81 8.47
CA LEU A 33 23.46 13.81 7.16
C LEU A 33 24.49 13.76 6.02
N ALA A 34 25.55 14.57 6.08
CA ALA A 34 26.60 14.58 5.07
C ALA A 34 27.29 13.21 4.96
N HIS A 35 27.67 12.59 6.09
CA HIS A 35 28.29 11.25 6.08
C HIS A 35 27.36 10.18 5.47
N ARG A 36 26.06 10.23 5.76
CA ARG A 36 25.08 9.27 5.20
C ARG A 36 24.90 9.45 3.70
N LEU A 37 24.86 10.69 3.22
CA LEU A 37 24.79 11.00 1.79
C LEU A 37 26.07 10.56 1.07
N SER A 38 27.24 10.86 1.63
CA SER A 38 28.53 10.37 1.09
C SER A 38 28.57 8.85 1.05
N ALA A 39 28.13 8.16 2.11
CA ALA A 39 28.03 6.71 2.14
C ALA A 39 27.09 6.14 1.08
N ALA A 40 26.00 6.84 0.74
CA ALA A 40 25.10 6.44 -0.35
C ALA A 40 25.79 6.56 -1.72
N VAL A 41 26.58 7.62 -1.92
CA VAL A 41 27.38 7.84 -3.14
C VAL A 41 28.47 6.78 -3.28
N CYS A 42 29.27 6.55 -2.22
CA CYS A 42 30.30 5.51 -2.22
C CYS A 42 29.69 4.14 -2.50
N GLN A 43 28.58 3.77 -1.84
CA GLN A 43 27.91 2.50 -2.11
C GLN A 43 27.42 2.38 -3.56
N LYS A 44 26.95 3.48 -4.16
CA LYS A 44 26.48 3.49 -5.55
C LYS A 44 27.61 3.27 -6.55
N ASN A 45 28.76 3.88 -6.30
CA ASN A 45 29.91 3.88 -7.20
C ASN A 45 30.77 2.63 -7.04
N GLU A 46 31.06 2.24 -5.80
CA GLU A 46 32.04 1.20 -5.47
C GLU A 46 31.39 -0.10 -4.99
N GLY A 47 30.11 -0.09 -4.65
CA GLY A 47 29.42 -1.25 -4.04
C GLY A 47 29.58 -1.27 -2.53
N TYR A 48 29.31 -2.39 -1.87
CA TYR A 48 29.37 -2.50 -0.41
C TYR A 48 30.81 -2.58 0.14
N LYS A 49 31.80 -2.85 -0.72
CA LYS A 49 33.23 -2.85 -0.36
C LYS A 49 33.76 -1.50 0.13
N TYR A 50 33.09 -0.38 -0.17
CA TYR A 50 33.53 0.97 0.22
C TYR A 50 33.80 1.10 1.72
N VAL A 51 33.05 0.36 2.57
CA VAL A 51 33.24 0.38 4.03
C VAL A 51 34.63 -0.16 4.41
N ALA A 52 35.09 -1.20 3.73
CA ALA A 52 36.42 -1.75 3.96
C ALA A 52 37.51 -0.78 3.49
N GLN A 53 37.31 -0.14 2.32
CA GLN A 53 38.24 0.86 1.77
C GLN A 53 38.38 2.07 2.71
N VAL A 54 37.27 2.59 3.23
CA VAL A 54 37.28 3.69 4.20
C VAL A 54 38.00 3.30 5.49
N HIS A 55 37.83 2.06 5.99
CA HIS A 55 38.60 1.62 7.16
C HIS A 55 40.10 1.57 6.87
N GLU A 56 40.51 1.02 5.73
CA GLU A 56 41.92 0.97 5.31
C GLU A 56 42.54 2.38 5.21
N GLU A 57 41.83 3.34 4.60
CA GLU A 57 42.26 4.74 4.49
C GLU A 57 42.39 5.43 5.86
N LEU A 58 41.56 5.06 6.83
CA LEU A 58 41.63 5.55 8.20
C LEU A 58 42.70 4.84 9.05
N GLY A 59 43.46 3.90 8.47
CA GLY A 59 44.43 3.07 9.20
C GLY A 59 43.78 2.08 10.18
N LEU A 60 42.50 1.77 9.99
CA LEU A 60 41.74 0.82 10.78
C LEU A 60 41.65 -0.53 10.05
N SER A 61 41.61 -1.63 10.81
CA SER A 61 41.35 -2.94 10.23
C SER A 61 39.86 -3.06 9.85
N PRO A 62 39.52 -3.40 8.59
CA PRO A 62 38.13 -3.62 8.19
C PRO A 62 37.43 -4.76 8.94
N GLY A 63 38.22 -5.76 9.38
CA GLY A 63 37.71 -6.98 9.98
C GLY A 63 37.07 -7.96 8.99
N ILE A 64 37.10 -9.25 9.32
CA ILE A 64 36.60 -10.34 8.47
C ILE A 64 35.08 -10.22 8.25
N ALA A 65 34.32 -9.87 9.29
CA ALA A 65 32.87 -9.76 9.19
C ALA A 65 32.42 -8.71 8.16
N THR A 66 33.10 -7.56 8.13
CA THR A 66 32.80 -6.46 7.20
C THR A 66 33.06 -6.87 5.76
N THR A 67 34.23 -7.47 5.49
CA THR A 67 34.62 -7.88 4.13
C THR A 67 33.74 -9.00 3.59
N VAL A 68 33.43 -10.00 4.43
CA VAL A 68 32.51 -11.10 4.07
C VAL A 68 31.11 -10.55 3.79
N THR A 69 30.59 -9.67 4.66
CA THR A 69 29.26 -9.08 4.47
C THR A 69 29.19 -8.25 3.19
N ALA A 70 30.24 -7.46 2.91
CA ALA A 70 30.33 -6.68 1.67
C ALA A 70 30.29 -7.59 0.44
N ALA A 71 31.09 -8.66 0.43
CA ALA A 71 31.14 -9.62 -0.68
C ALA A 71 29.77 -10.30 -0.93
N ILE A 72 29.07 -10.73 0.14
CA ILE A 72 27.74 -11.34 0.03
C ILE A 72 26.74 -10.36 -0.59
N ARG A 73 26.73 -9.11 -0.13
CA ARG A 73 25.80 -8.09 -0.62
C ARG A 73 26.09 -7.69 -2.06
N ASP A 74 27.37 -7.54 -2.41
CA ASP A 74 27.77 -7.24 -3.79
C ASP A 74 27.41 -8.39 -4.74
N LYS A 75 27.54 -9.64 -4.30
CA LYS A 75 27.07 -10.81 -5.06
C LYS A 75 25.56 -10.77 -5.32
N ASP A 76 24.75 -10.42 -4.32
CA ASP A 76 23.29 -10.26 -4.49
C ASP A 76 22.94 -9.12 -5.46
N VAL A 77 23.58 -7.95 -5.31
CA VAL A 77 23.37 -6.82 -6.21
C VAL A 77 23.72 -7.17 -7.65
N ASN A 78 24.85 -7.85 -7.86
CA ASN A 78 25.28 -8.29 -9.17
C ASN A 78 24.30 -9.30 -9.77
N ARG A 79 23.82 -10.27 -8.98
CA ARG A 79 22.78 -11.21 -9.39
C ARG A 79 21.50 -10.48 -9.81
N LYS A 80 21.02 -9.52 -9.01
CA LYS A 80 19.82 -8.73 -9.36
C LYS A 80 20.03 -7.94 -10.66
N ARG A 81 21.22 -7.38 -10.86
CA ARG A 81 21.59 -6.64 -12.07
C ARG A 81 21.65 -7.55 -13.30
N THR A 82 22.18 -8.77 -13.19
CA THR A 82 22.19 -9.72 -14.30
C THR A 82 20.78 -10.18 -14.65
N VAL A 83 19.98 -10.57 -13.65
CA VAL A 83 18.56 -10.93 -13.81
C VAL A 83 17.77 -9.80 -14.47
N ALA A 84 17.96 -8.56 -14.06
CA ALA A 84 17.25 -7.41 -14.63
C ALA A 84 17.53 -7.19 -16.13
N LYS A 85 18.66 -7.71 -16.65
CA LYS A 85 19.02 -7.61 -18.07
C LYS A 85 18.39 -8.71 -18.92
N THR A 86 17.93 -9.82 -18.34
CA THR A 86 17.41 -10.96 -19.10
C THR A 86 16.10 -10.63 -19.80
N LYS A 87 15.78 -11.40 -20.86
CA LYS A 87 14.57 -11.20 -21.66
C LYS A 87 13.32 -11.52 -20.84
N GLU A 88 13.37 -12.60 -20.07
CA GLU A 88 12.28 -13.08 -19.23
C GLU A 88 11.88 -12.02 -18.21
N PHE A 89 12.85 -11.40 -17.55
CA PHE A 89 12.59 -10.32 -16.59
C PHE A 89 11.94 -9.11 -17.26
N LYS A 90 12.42 -8.71 -18.44
CA LYS A 90 11.86 -7.58 -19.20
C LYS A 90 10.43 -7.88 -19.67
N LEU A 91 10.15 -9.10 -20.14
CA LEU A 91 8.81 -9.53 -20.55
C LEU A 91 7.86 -9.57 -19.35
N GLN A 92 8.29 -10.14 -18.23
CA GLN A 92 7.49 -10.17 -17.01
C GLN A 92 7.19 -8.75 -16.51
N ARG A 93 8.17 -7.83 -16.59
CA ARG A 93 7.97 -6.41 -16.27
C ARG A 93 6.91 -5.76 -17.15
N LEU A 94 6.91 -6.04 -18.47
CA LEU A 94 5.89 -5.53 -19.40
C LEU A 94 4.50 -6.09 -19.10
N LYS A 95 4.41 -7.41 -18.83
CA LYS A 95 3.16 -8.07 -18.43
C LYS A 95 2.57 -7.43 -17.17
N LEU A 96 3.38 -7.27 -16.12
CA LEU A 96 2.97 -6.62 -14.87
C LEU A 96 2.63 -5.14 -15.04
N LYS A 97 3.26 -4.44 -15.99
CA LYS A 97 2.89 -3.06 -16.32
C LYS A 97 1.51 -3.02 -16.99
N SER A 98 1.25 -3.92 -17.94
CA SER A 98 -0.05 -4.04 -18.61
C SER A 98 -1.16 -4.37 -17.61
N GLN A 99 -0.93 -5.34 -16.73
CA GLN A 99 -1.90 -5.73 -15.71
C GLN A 99 -2.23 -4.57 -14.77
N ARG A 100 -1.22 -3.87 -14.25
CA ARG A 100 -1.44 -2.69 -13.40
C ARG A 100 -2.20 -1.60 -14.14
N SER A 101 -1.88 -1.33 -15.41
CA SER A 101 -2.64 -0.33 -16.16
C SER A 101 -4.10 -0.72 -16.41
N SER A 102 -4.41 -2.01 -16.60
CA SER A 102 -5.80 -2.46 -16.72
C SER A 102 -6.55 -2.37 -15.39
N GLU A 103 -5.88 -2.70 -14.28
CA GLU A 103 -6.44 -2.56 -12.94
C GLU A 103 -6.73 -1.08 -12.64
N THR A 104 -5.74 -0.19 -12.85
CA THR A 104 -5.92 1.26 -12.69
C THR A 104 -7.07 1.79 -13.53
N ARG A 105 -7.15 1.43 -14.82
CA ARG A 105 -8.27 1.84 -15.69
C ARG A 105 -9.62 1.36 -15.16
N SER A 106 -9.68 0.13 -14.64
CA SER A 106 -10.92 -0.44 -14.09
C SER A 106 -11.33 0.27 -12.81
N HIS A 107 -10.36 0.64 -11.97
CA HIS A 107 -10.55 1.47 -10.79
C HIS A 107 -11.06 2.87 -11.17
N GLU A 108 -10.41 3.55 -12.12
CA GLU A 108 -10.83 4.87 -12.62
C GLU A 108 -12.28 4.85 -13.14
N ILE A 109 -12.64 3.85 -13.96
CA ILE A 109 -14.01 3.68 -14.48
C ILE A 109 -15.01 3.44 -13.33
N ARG A 110 -14.61 2.72 -12.30
CA ARG A 110 -15.48 2.40 -11.16
C ARG A 110 -15.66 3.59 -10.22
N GLU A 111 -14.60 4.36 -10.01
CA GLU A 111 -14.59 5.55 -9.14
C GLU A 111 -15.28 6.74 -9.80
N GLY A 112 -15.32 6.81 -11.15
CA GLY A 112 -16.00 7.88 -11.88
C GLY A 112 -15.39 9.25 -11.58
N ASP A 113 -16.21 10.31 -11.61
CA ASP A 113 -15.75 11.69 -11.41
C ASP A 113 -15.50 12.05 -9.94
N THR A 114 -15.60 11.09 -9.02
CA THR A 114 -15.50 11.29 -7.55
C THR A 114 -14.22 12.04 -7.12
N TYR A 115 -13.14 11.91 -7.89
CA TYR A 115 -11.85 12.57 -7.61
C TYR A 115 -11.39 13.50 -8.73
N CYS A 116 -12.27 13.88 -9.65
CA CYS A 116 -11.95 14.90 -10.63
C CYS A 116 -11.60 16.22 -9.90
N SER A 117 -10.54 16.90 -10.36
CA SER A 117 -10.19 18.23 -9.87
C SER A 117 -11.34 19.18 -10.16
N ASN A 118 -11.75 20.00 -9.20
CA ASN A 118 -12.85 20.98 -9.32
C ASN A 118 -14.29 20.44 -9.32
N VAL A 119 -14.55 19.21 -8.86
CA VAL A 119 -15.94 18.70 -8.72
C VAL A 119 -16.81 19.58 -7.80
N ILE A 120 -16.21 20.32 -6.87
CA ILE A 120 -16.90 21.26 -5.98
C ILE A 120 -17.35 22.54 -6.73
N ALA A 121 -16.72 22.88 -7.86
CA ALA A 121 -16.99 24.14 -8.57
C ALA A 121 -18.25 24.10 -9.46
N ASP A 122 -18.65 22.91 -9.94
CA ASP A 122 -19.78 22.73 -10.87
C ASP A 122 -21.00 22.04 -10.23
N ALA A 123 -20.98 21.79 -8.92
CA ALA A 123 -22.16 21.32 -8.22
C ALA A 123 -23.23 22.43 -8.24
N GLN A 124 -24.24 22.27 -9.11
CA GLN A 124 -25.56 22.86 -8.86
C GLN A 124 -25.94 22.55 -7.41
N GLU A 125 -26.55 23.54 -6.76
CA GLU A 125 -26.79 23.59 -5.31
C GLU A 125 -26.97 22.22 -4.68
N PRO A 126 -26.31 21.94 -3.53
CA PRO A 126 -26.49 20.66 -2.86
C PRO A 126 -27.99 20.41 -2.70
N ASP A 127 -28.45 19.22 -3.10
CA ASP A 127 -29.80 18.76 -2.84
C ASP A 127 -29.93 18.61 -1.32
N LEU A 128 -30.26 19.71 -0.64
CA LEU A 128 -30.49 19.80 0.79
C LEU A 128 -31.87 19.20 1.13
N THR A 129 -32.12 17.98 0.64
CA THR A 129 -33.19 17.17 1.22
C THR A 129 -32.80 16.92 2.68
N VAL A 130 -33.44 17.68 3.56
CA VAL A 130 -33.30 17.53 5.01
C VAL A 130 -33.64 16.08 5.32
N ILE A 131 -32.64 15.31 5.77
CA ILE A 131 -32.86 13.97 6.29
C ILE A 131 -33.85 14.14 7.45
N PRO A 132 -35.05 13.53 7.39
CA PRO A 132 -35.99 13.62 8.49
C PRO A 132 -35.29 13.15 9.76
N GLY A 133 -35.21 14.03 10.75
CA GLY A 133 -34.75 13.64 12.07
C GLY A 133 -35.67 12.53 12.62
N PRO A 134 -35.16 11.65 13.50
CA PRO A 134 -36.03 10.70 14.17
C PRO A 134 -37.16 11.48 14.85
N SER A 135 -38.40 11.16 14.51
CA SER A 135 -39.58 11.76 15.13
C SER A 135 -39.50 11.55 16.63
N GLU A 136 -39.55 12.64 17.42
CA GLU A 136 -39.54 12.61 18.89
C GLU A 136 -40.84 12.08 19.50
N ASP A 137 -41.62 11.33 18.73
CA ASP A 137 -42.86 10.70 19.19
C ASP A 137 -42.55 9.25 19.64
N ASN A 138 -42.49 9.09 20.96
CA ASN A 138 -42.57 7.83 21.72
C ASN A 138 -41.28 7.01 21.89
N CYS A 139 -40.41 7.51 22.76
CA CYS A 139 -39.37 6.74 23.43
C CYS A 139 -39.94 5.78 24.49
N GLU A 140 -40.71 4.75 24.09
CA GLU A 140 -41.06 3.63 24.99
C GLU A 140 -41.06 2.25 24.34
N HIS A 141 -40.68 2.12 23.07
CA HIS A 141 -40.44 0.81 22.47
C HIS A 141 -38.98 0.76 22.03
N ILE A 142 -38.19 -0.12 22.66
CA ILE A 142 -36.90 -0.56 22.13
C ILE A 142 -37.24 -1.34 20.86
N GLU A 143 -37.46 -0.63 19.77
CA GLU A 143 -37.62 -1.22 18.46
C GLU A 143 -36.26 -1.78 18.05
N LYS A 144 -36.14 -3.11 18.23
CA LYS A 144 -35.11 -4.01 17.67
C LYS A 144 -33.90 -3.29 17.08
N VAL A 145 -32.83 -3.18 17.87
CA VAL A 145 -31.51 -2.79 17.35
C VAL A 145 -31.07 -3.85 16.35
N VAL A 146 -31.09 -3.51 15.06
CA VAL A 146 -30.58 -4.38 13.99
C VAL A 146 -29.14 -4.00 13.74
N PHE A 147 -28.22 -4.92 14.07
CA PHE A 147 -26.83 -4.81 13.69
C PHE A 147 -26.67 -5.31 12.26
N TYR A 148 -26.17 -4.44 11.38
CA TYR A 148 -25.76 -4.81 10.04
C TYR A 148 -24.23 -4.92 10.04
N ASP A 149 -23.72 -6.11 9.79
CA ASP A 149 -22.32 -6.30 9.44
C ASP A 149 -22.18 -6.07 7.94
N LEU A 150 -21.62 -4.91 7.57
CA LEU A 150 -21.40 -4.52 6.18
C LEU A 150 -20.06 -5.05 5.71
N GLU A 151 -19.98 -6.37 5.52
CA GLU A 151 -18.86 -6.98 4.82
C GLU A 151 -18.99 -6.70 3.31
N THR A 152 -18.44 -5.57 2.84
CA THR A 152 -18.33 -5.30 1.40
C THR A 152 -17.09 -5.98 0.85
N THR A 153 -17.19 -7.28 0.57
CA THR A 153 -16.18 -7.97 -0.26
C THR A 153 -16.67 -8.02 -1.71
N GLY A 154 -15.98 -7.30 -2.59
CA GLY A 154 -16.09 -7.46 -4.04
C GLY A 154 -16.94 -6.42 -4.75
N LEU A 155 -16.28 -5.43 -5.36
CA LEU A 155 -16.85 -4.47 -6.30
C LEU A 155 -17.10 -5.10 -7.68
N SER A 156 -17.78 -6.23 -7.72
CA SER A 156 -18.21 -6.89 -8.96
C SER A 156 -19.61 -6.42 -9.34
N ARG A 157 -19.84 -6.13 -10.62
CA ARG A 157 -21.12 -5.58 -11.13
C ARG A 157 -22.26 -6.61 -11.20
N ASP A 158 -21.99 -7.86 -10.85
CA ASP A 158 -22.98 -8.91 -10.93
C ASP A 158 -23.50 -9.26 -9.54
N LYS A 159 -24.68 -8.71 -9.23
CA LYS A 159 -25.60 -9.08 -8.15
C LYS A 159 -25.01 -8.98 -6.74
N VAL A 160 -25.52 -8.03 -5.97
CA VAL A 160 -25.41 -7.99 -4.51
C VAL A 160 -26.04 -9.27 -3.95
N GLN A 161 -25.24 -10.31 -3.70
CA GLN A 161 -25.63 -11.43 -2.88
C GLN A 161 -25.62 -10.95 -1.42
N LEU A 162 -26.75 -10.42 -0.97
CA LEU A 162 -27.03 -10.20 0.44
C LEU A 162 -27.09 -11.58 1.11
N HIS A 163 -25.97 -12.05 1.66
CA HIS A 163 -25.95 -13.24 2.49
C HIS A 163 -26.60 -12.87 3.84
N LYS A 164 -27.92 -12.97 3.93
CA LYS A 164 -28.68 -12.72 5.16
C LYS A 164 -28.44 -13.86 6.14
N SER A 165 -27.41 -13.75 6.99
CA SER A 165 -27.28 -14.60 8.17
C SER A 165 -28.17 -14.04 9.29
N LEU A 166 -29.37 -14.62 9.44
CA LEU A 166 -30.23 -14.40 10.61
C LEU A 166 -29.71 -15.26 11.78
N GLN A 167 -29.19 -14.63 12.83
CA GLN A 167 -29.06 -15.28 14.13
C GLN A 167 -30.16 -14.77 15.06
N PHE A 168 -30.95 -15.70 15.60
CA PHE A 168 -31.99 -15.41 16.58
C PHE A 168 -31.41 -15.67 17.97
N VAL A 169 -31.17 -14.61 18.75
CA VAL A 169 -30.80 -14.73 20.16
C VAL A 169 -32.07 -14.80 21.00
N ARG A 170 -32.26 -15.94 21.67
CA ARG A 170 -33.39 -16.21 22.55
C ARG A 170 -33.18 -15.51 23.89
N ASN A 171 -34.03 -14.55 24.24
CA ASN A 171 -34.04 -13.96 25.58
C ASN A 171 -34.79 -14.88 26.54
N ARG A 172 -34.23 -15.07 27.74
CA ARG A 172 -34.80 -15.91 28.81
C ARG A 172 -35.97 -15.16 29.41
N ASN A 173 -37.18 -15.44 28.96
CA ASN A 173 -38.43 -15.46 29.73
C ASN A 173 -39.57 -15.75 28.75
N LEU A 174 -40.54 -16.55 29.20
CA LEU A 174 -41.69 -17.11 28.48
C LEU A 174 -41.48 -18.48 27.81
N THR A 175 -42.09 -19.45 28.48
CA THR A 175 -42.53 -20.77 28.06
C THR A 175 -43.36 -20.66 26.79
N ASP A 176 -42.82 -21.11 25.66
CA ASP A 176 -43.46 -22.08 24.78
C ASP A 176 -42.56 -22.39 23.59
N THR A 177 -42.14 -23.65 23.52
CA THR A 177 -41.40 -24.22 22.40
C THR A 177 -42.39 -24.69 21.35
N GLN A 178 -42.49 -23.99 20.23
CA GLN A 178 -42.94 -24.59 18.97
C GLN A 178 -41.80 -24.54 17.95
N LEU A 179 -41.40 -25.74 17.56
CA LEU A 179 -40.28 -26.07 16.69
C LEU A 179 -40.77 -26.03 15.24
N LEU A 180 -40.14 -25.25 14.35
CA LEU A 180 -40.34 -25.47 12.91
C LEU A 180 -39.03 -25.27 12.14
N LEU A 181 -38.36 -26.40 11.93
CA LEU A 181 -37.24 -26.59 11.01
C LEU A 181 -37.73 -26.55 9.56
N LYS A 182 -36.99 -25.87 8.68
CA LYS A 182 -36.78 -26.37 7.31
C LYS A 182 -35.37 -26.01 6.83
N LYS A 183 -34.55 -27.04 6.63
CA LYS A 183 -33.22 -27.01 6.01
C LYS A 183 -33.38 -27.09 4.49
N PHE A 184 -32.67 -26.26 3.74
CA PHE A 184 -31.63 -26.64 2.76
C PHE A 184 -30.89 -25.37 2.33
#